data_AF-A0A2H0KQF3-F1
#
_entry.id   AF-A0A2H0KQF3-F1
#
_cell.length_a   1.000
_cell.length_b   1.000
_cell.length_c   1.000
_cell.angle_alpha   90.00
_cell.angle_beta   90.00
_cell.angle_gamma   90.00
#
_symmetry.space_group_name_H-M   'P 1'
#
loop_
_entity.id
_entity.type
_entity.pdbx_description
1 polymer ?
#
loop_
_entity_poly.entity_id
_entity_poly.type
_entity_poly.pdbx_seq_one_letter_code
_entity_poly.pdbx_strand_id
1 'polypeptide(L)'
;MGEIINNPGKQDSSPENRRDGRNKHNALIIAAVILAAIFIAGLLITRDHLFPFKKESANLESKVQPHLLPPIASDAVIPAEKTKEISLKIEEASLVAVGDISFSRSVERMTKIHGPDYPFLEIRDYLQGADIVFGNLETPITPGREILTGEMIFRSNPGTELSLKDAGFNLLSLANNHTMNFGIKGLEDTFKYLK
;
A
#
# COMPACT_ATOMS: atom_id res chain seq x y z
N MET A 1 -12.05 -14.34 -76.42
CA MET A 1 -11.06 -15.12 -75.67
C MET A 1 -10.34 -14.18 -74.70
N GLY A 2 -10.41 -14.47 -73.39
CA GLY A 2 -9.55 -13.97 -72.30
C GLY A 2 -9.81 -12.54 -71.80
N GLU A 3 -9.89 -12.24 -70.50
CA GLU A 3 -9.98 -13.05 -69.27
C GLU A 3 -10.32 -12.04 -68.13
N ILE A 4 -11.39 -12.27 -67.37
CA ILE A 4 -11.72 -11.45 -66.19
C ILE A 4 -10.89 -12.02 -65.03
N ILE A 5 -9.81 -11.32 -64.68
CA ILE A 5 -9.01 -11.57 -63.49
C ILE A 5 -9.82 -11.25 -62.22
N ASN A 6 -10.37 -12.29 -61.60
CA ASN A 6 -10.95 -12.21 -60.26
C ASN A 6 -9.83 -12.13 -59.21
N ASN A 7 -9.79 -11.00 -58.47
CA ASN A 7 -8.85 -10.78 -57.37
C ASN A 7 -9.48 -11.29 -56.05
N PRO A 8 -8.95 -12.35 -55.40
CA PRO A 8 -9.55 -12.96 -54.21
C PRO A 8 -9.27 -12.19 -52.90
N GLY A 9 -8.71 -10.98 -52.95
CA GLY A 9 -8.22 -10.25 -51.78
C GLY A 9 -9.11 -9.17 -51.17
N LYS A 10 -10.29 -8.86 -51.74
CA LYS A 10 -11.19 -7.84 -51.14
C LYS A 10 -12.03 -8.46 -50.04
N GLN A 11 -11.51 -8.47 -48.81
CA GLN A 11 -12.35 -8.64 -47.63
C GLN A 11 -13.41 -7.54 -47.63
N ASP A 12 -14.68 -7.94 -47.61
CA ASP A 12 -15.81 -7.03 -47.54
C ASP A 12 -15.76 -6.25 -46.20
N SER A 13 -15.30 -5.00 -46.29
CA SER A 13 -15.20 -4.08 -45.18
C SER A 13 -16.49 -3.28 -44.97
N SER A 14 -17.64 -3.89 -45.25
CA SER A 14 -18.94 -3.27 -45.07
C SER A 14 -19.14 -2.79 -43.62
N PRO A 15 -19.83 -1.65 -43.40
CA PRO A 15 -20.06 -1.09 -42.07
C PRO A 15 -20.76 -2.07 -41.10
N GLU A 16 -21.53 -3.01 -41.66
CA GLU A 16 -22.25 -4.06 -40.96
C GLU A 16 -21.30 -5.09 -40.34
N ASN A 17 -20.28 -5.53 -41.09
CA ASN A 17 -19.24 -6.47 -40.62
C ASN A 17 -18.35 -5.85 -39.52
N ARG A 18 -18.10 -4.53 -39.59
CA ARG A 18 -17.39 -3.75 -38.54
C ARG A 18 -18.20 -3.50 -37.27
N ARG A 19 -19.53 -3.60 -37.34
CA ARG A 19 -20.42 -3.51 -36.17
C ARG A 19 -20.50 -4.86 -35.47
N ASP A 20 -20.62 -5.95 -36.23
CA ASP A 20 -20.65 -7.32 -35.70
C ASP A 20 -19.36 -7.68 -34.92
N GLY A 21 -18.18 -7.38 -35.46
CA GLY A 21 -16.91 -7.61 -34.76
C GLY A 21 -16.74 -6.83 -33.45
N ARG A 22 -17.22 -5.58 -33.40
CA ARG A 22 -17.22 -4.77 -32.16
C ARG A 22 -18.23 -5.29 -31.14
N ASN A 23 -19.40 -5.74 -31.58
CA ASN A 23 -20.43 -6.30 -30.70
C ASN A 23 -19.97 -7.62 -30.08
N LYS A 24 -19.28 -8.48 -30.85
CA LYS A 24 -18.66 -9.72 -30.37
C LYS A 24 -17.51 -9.45 -29.38
N HIS A 25 -16.66 -8.45 -29.66
CA HIS A 25 -15.59 -8.06 -28.75
C HIS A 25 -16.13 -7.48 -27.43
N ASN A 26 -17.16 -6.63 -27.49
CA ASN A 26 -17.82 -6.10 -26.30
C ASN A 26 -18.52 -7.21 -25.50
N ALA A 27 -19.15 -8.18 -26.17
CA ALA A 27 -19.75 -9.34 -25.51
C ALA A 27 -18.71 -10.20 -24.77
N LEU A 28 -17.53 -10.40 -25.36
CA LEU A 28 -16.42 -11.13 -24.72
C LEU A 28 -15.88 -10.39 -23.49
N ILE A 29 -15.74 -9.06 -23.56
CA ILE A 29 -15.31 -8.25 -22.41
C ILE A 29 -16.35 -8.33 -21.28
N ILE A 30 -17.64 -8.20 -21.61
CA ILE A 30 -18.73 -8.32 -20.63
C ILE A 30 -18.73 -9.71 -19.97
N ALA A 31 -18.57 -10.77 -20.76
CA ALA A 31 -18.48 -12.13 -20.24
C ALA A 31 -17.27 -12.33 -19.31
N ALA A 32 -16.10 -11.77 -19.66
CA ALA A 32 -14.90 -11.84 -18.83
C ALA A 32 -15.07 -11.10 -17.50
N VAL A 33 -15.72 -9.92 -17.51
CA VAL A 33 -16.03 -9.15 -16.28
C VAL A 33 -17.00 -9.91 -15.37
N ILE A 34 -18.04 -10.53 -15.95
CA ILE A 34 -18.99 -11.35 -15.19
C ILE A 34 -18.28 -12.56 -14.56
N LEU A 35 -17.44 -13.26 -15.31
CA LEU A 35 -16.67 -14.40 -14.79
C LEU A 35 -15.70 -13.99 -13.68
N ALA A 36 -15.01 -12.85 -13.82
CA ALA A 36 -14.15 -12.31 -12.77
C ALA A 36 -14.93 -11.94 -11.51
N ALA A 37 -16.12 -11.33 -11.66
CA ALA A 37 -16.99 -10.99 -10.53
C ALA A 37 -17.50 -12.25 -9.79
N ILE A 38 -17.88 -13.31 -10.53
CA ILE A 38 -18.28 -14.59 -9.95
C ILE A 38 -17.10 -15.25 -9.23
N PHE A 39 -15.89 -15.21 -9.80
CA PHE A 39 -14.69 -15.76 -9.18
C PHE A 39 -14.32 -15.02 -7.87
N ILE A 40 -14.38 -13.69 -7.87
CA ILE A 40 -14.14 -12.88 -6.67
C ILE A 40 -15.21 -13.14 -5.60
N ALA A 41 -16.49 -13.20 -5.98
CA ALA A 41 -17.57 -13.55 -5.07
C ALA A 41 -17.38 -14.96 -4.47
N GLY A 42 -16.95 -15.92 -5.28
CA GLY A 42 -16.59 -17.26 -4.82
C GLY A 42 -15.43 -17.26 -3.83
N LEU A 43 -14.39 -16.45 -4.06
CA LEU A 43 -13.26 -16.27 -3.14
C LEU A 43 -13.69 -15.66 -1.79
N LEU A 44 -14.62 -14.69 -1.81
CA LEU A 44 -15.16 -14.07 -0.59
C LEU A 44 -16.03 -15.06 0.20
N ILE A 45 -16.91 -15.80 -0.48
CA ILE A 45 -17.78 -16.81 0.15
C ILE A 45 -16.93 -17.96 0.73
N THR A 46 -15.91 -18.42 0.00
CA THR A 46 -15.02 -19.49 0.47
C THR A 46 -14.11 -19.02 1.60
N ARG A 47 -13.65 -17.76 1.60
CA ARG A 47 -12.95 -17.17 2.76
C ARG A 47 -13.82 -17.23 4.01
N ASP A 48 -15.09 -16.81 3.92
CA ASP A 48 -15.98 -16.75 5.07
C ASP A 48 -16.40 -18.16 5.57
N HIS A 49 -16.36 -19.19 4.71
CA HIS A 49 -16.61 -20.58 5.08
C HIS A 49 -15.38 -21.36 5.57
N LEU A 50 -14.20 -21.15 4.97
CA LEU A 50 -12.94 -21.82 5.36
C LEU A 50 -12.28 -21.14 6.56
N PHE A 51 -12.47 -19.82 6.70
CA PHE A 51 -11.96 -19.00 7.78
C PHE A 51 -13.12 -18.16 8.35
N PRO A 52 -14.06 -18.77 9.09
CA PRO A 52 -15.09 -18.00 9.78
C PRO A 52 -14.39 -17.05 10.75
N PHE A 53 -14.34 -15.77 10.40
CA PHE A 53 -13.81 -14.74 11.27
C PHE A 53 -14.76 -14.60 12.47
N LYS A 54 -14.49 -15.38 13.51
CA LYS A 54 -15.14 -15.22 14.81
C LYS A 54 -14.66 -13.89 15.35
N LYS A 55 -15.52 -12.88 15.28
CA LYS A 55 -15.33 -11.61 16.01
C LYS A 55 -15.36 -11.97 17.50
N GLU A 56 -14.20 -12.32 18.04
CA GLU A 56 -13.99 -12.44 19.48
C GLU A 56 -13.96 -11.02 20.02
N SER A 57 -15.15 -10.45 20.21
CA SER A 57 -15.33 -9.33 21.10
C SER A 57 -14.75 -9.75 22.44
N ALA A 58 -13.66 -9.12 22.84
CA ALA A 58 -13.06 -9.25 24.15
C ALA A 58 -14.06 -8.73 25.21
N ASN A 59 -15.11 -9.51 25.48
CA ASN A 59 -15.77 -9.51 26.77
C ASN A 59 -14.85 -10.30 27.70
N LEU A 60 -13.83 -9.62 28.20
CA LEU A 60 -13.12 -9.99 29.41
C LEU A 60 -14.05 -9.68 30.61
N GLU A 61 -15.23 -10.28 30.64
CA GLU A 61 -15.82 -10.62 31.93
C GLU A 61 -15.07 -11.87 32.40
N SER A 62 -14.14 -11.64 33.32
CA SER A 62 -13.36 -12.66 33.99
C SER A 62 -14.28 -13.75 34.54
N LYS A 63 -14.31 -14.90 33.89
CA LYS A 63 -14.94 -16.12 34.41
C LYS A 63 -14.03 -16.71 35.48
N VAL A 64 -13.92 -16.03 36.62
CA VAL A 64 -13.35 -16.60 37.84
C VAL A 64 -14.41 -17.53 38.41
N GLN A 65 -14.27 -18.83 38.15
CA GLN A 65 -14.98 -19.83 38.94
C GLN A 65 -14.45 -19.73 40.37
N PRO A 66 -15.30 -19.65 41.41
CA PRO A 66 -14.81 -19.80 42.78
C PRO A 66 -14.38 -21.25 42.94
N HIS A 67 -13.07 -21.50 42.87
CA HIS A 67 -12.54 -22.69 43.49
C HIS A 67 -12.76 -22.52 44.99
N LEU A 68 -13.68 -23.30 45.56
CA LEU A 68 -13.90 -23.35 47.00
C LEU A 68 -12.60 -23.85 47.64
N LEU A 69 -11.80 -22.91 48.14
CA LEU A 69 -10.75 -23.23 49.10
C LEU A 69 -11.42 -23.82 50.36
N PRO A 70 -10.82 -24.82 51.02
CA PRO A 70 -11.31 -25.25 52.32
C PRO A 70 -11.35 -24.04 53.27
N PRO A 71 -12.29 -23.98 54.22
CA PRO A 71 -12.36 -22.87 55.15
C PRO A 71 -11.05 -22.80 55.94
N ILE A 72 -10.25 -21.79 55.64
CA ILE A 72 -9.11 -21.43 56.47
C ILE A 72 -9.72 -20.89 57.75
N ALA A 73 -9.43 -21.57 58.86
CA ALA A 73 -9.84 -21.14 60.18
C ALA A 73 -9.44 -19.66 60.39
N SER A 74 -10.42 -18.86 60.80
CA SER A 74 -10.25 -17.54 61.36
C SER A 74 -9.07 -17.55 62.32
N ASP A 75 -8.09 -16.65 62.10
CA ASP A 75 -7.32 -15.92 63.12
C ASP A 75 -5.95 -15.42 62.63
N ALA A 76 -5.58 -15.64 61.36
CA ALA A 76 -4.45 -14.94 60.77
C ALA A 76 -4.87 -13.55 60.26
N VAL A 77 -4.67 -12.52 61.07
CA VAL A 77 -4.71 -11.12 60.65
C VAL A 77 -3.60 -10.90 59.62
N ILE A 78 -3.93 -10.96 58.33
CA ILE A 78 -3.03 -10.53 57.26
C ILE A 78 -2.96 -9.00 57.33
N PRO A 79 -1.78 -8.39 57.54
CA PRO A 79 -1.64 -6.95 57.47
C PRO A 79 -2.10 -6.49 56.08
N ALA A 80 -3.00 -5.51 56.04
CA ALA A 80 -3.45 -4.90 54.79
C ALA A 80 -2.25 -4.28 54.07
N GLU A 81 -1.66 -5.02 53.14
CA GLU A 81 -0.63 -4.49 52.27
C GLU A 81 -1.32 -3.45 51.37
N LYS A 82 -0.87 -2.20 51.53
CA LYS A 82 -1.42 -1.02 50.87
C LYS A 82 -1.28 -1.21 49.36
N THR A 83 -2.37 -1.62 48.69
CA THR A 83 -2.44 -1.74 47.24
C THR A 83 -2.13 -0.37 46.65
N LYS A 84 -0.93 -0.22 46.11
CA LYS A 84 -0.50 0.97 45.39
C LYS A 84 -1.32 1.00 44.11
N GLU A 85 -2.30 1.90 44.02
CA GLU A 85 -3.04 2.15 42.79
C GLU A 85 -2.04 2.42 41.67
N ILE A 86 -1.91 1.49 40.74
CA ILE A 86 -1.11 1.67 39.54
C ILE A 86 -1.96 2.54 38.62
N SER A 87 -1.74 3.85 38.66
CA SER A 87 -2.26 4.76 37.65
C SER A 87 -1.55 4.43 36.33
N LEU A 88 -2.22 3.66 35.48
CA LEU A 88 -1.77 3.44 34.11
C LEU A 88 -1.96 4.75 33.35
N LYS A 89 -0.84 5.45 33.13
CA LYS A 89 -0.81 6.61 32.24
C LYS A 89 -0.98 6.08 30.82
N ILE A 90 -2.16 6.29 30.23
CA ILE A 90 -2.39 6.01 28.82
C ILE A 90 -1.72 7.14 28.04
N GLU A 91 -0.65 6.80 27.31
CA GLU A 91 -0.02 7.71 26.35
C GLU A 91 -0.64 7.46 24.98
N GLU A 92 -1.20 8.50 24.38
CA GLU A 92 -1.70 8.46 23.01
C GLU A 92 -0.55 8.78 22.05
N ALA A 93 -0.52 8.09 20.91
CA ALA A 93 0.43 8.34 19.84
C ALA A 93 -0.32 8.51 18.52
N SER A 94 0.16 9.43 17.70
CA SER A 94 -0.42 9.80 16.42
C SER A 94 0.41 9.24 15.25
N LEU A 95 -0.29 8.70 14.25
CA LEU A 95 0.30 8.13 13.05
C LEU A 95 -0.31 8.80 11.82
N VAL A 96 0.53 9.37 10.98
CA VAL A 96 0.20 9.69 9.59
C VAL A 96 0.86 8.66 8.69
N ALA A 97 0.08 8.00 7.84
CA ALA A 97 0.57 7.05 6.87
C ALA A 97 0.17 7.49 5.47
N VAL A 98 1.14 7.63 4.58
CA VAL A 98 0.91 7.92 3.16
C VAL A 98 1.25 6.70 2.30
N GLY A 99 0.73 6.70 1.07
CA GLY A 99 1.02 5.67 0.09
C GLY A 99 2.40 5.82 -0.55
N ASP A 100 2.47 5.50 -1.83
CA ASP A 100 3.69 5.51 -2.61
C ASP A 100 4.26 6.93 -2.78
N ILE A 101 5.54 7.07 -2.46
CA ILE A 101 6.32 8.30 -2.64
C ILE A 101 7.32 8.08 -3.76
N SER A 102 7.27 8.95 -4.76
CA SER A 102 8.08 8.84 -5.97
C SER A 102 8.61 10.21 -6.39
N PHE A 103 9.92 10.39 -6.38
CA PHE A 103 10.61 11.59 -6.89
C PHE A 103 11.13 11.37 -8.32
N SER A 104 10.49 10.47 -9.06
CA SER A 104 10.83 10.16 -10.45
C SER A 104 9.99 10.97 -11.44
N ARG A 105 10.39 11.01 -12.72
CA ARG A 105 9.62 11.54 -13.85
C ARG A 105 9.10 12.97 -13.59
N SER A 106 7.78 13.17 -13.58
CA SER A 106 7.17 14.50 -13.43
C SER A 106 7.49 15.14 -12.08
N VAL A 107 7.59 14.35 -11.01
CA VAL A 107 7.96 14.89 -9.69
C VAL A 107 9.40 15.40 -9.71
N GLU A 108 10.33 14.64 -10.32
CA GLU A 108 11.71 15.10 -10.54
C GLU A 108 11.75 16.42 -11.33
N ARG A 109 10.90 16.55 -12.34
CA ARG A 109 10.81 17.78 -13.15
C ARG A 109 10.34 18.96 -12.30
N MET A 110 9.30 18.77 -11.49
CA MET A 110 8.77 19.83 -10.64
C MET A 110 9.77 20.24 -9.56
N THR A 111 10.50 19.29 -8.97
CA THR A 111 11.52 19.59 -7.96
C THR A 111 12.74 20.30 -8.54
N LYS A 112 13.10 20.04 -9.80
CA LYS A 112 14.12 20.83 -10.51
C LYS A 112 13.71 22.28 -10.76
N ILE A 113 12.42 22.55 -10.94
CA ILE A 113 11.89 23.91 -11.22
C ILE A 113 11.67 24.69 -9.93
N HIS A 114 11.06 24.07 -8.92
CA HIS A 114 10.56 24.75 -7.72
C HIS A 114 11.39 24.46 -6.45
N GLY A 115 12.38 23.57 -6.53
CA GLY A 115 13.15 23.11 -5.40
C GLY A 115 12.69 21.73 -4.89
N PRO A 116 13.56 21.03 -4.14
CA PRO A 116 13.35 19.63 -3.78
C PRO A 116 12.15 19.43 -2.83
N ASP A 117 11.80 20.43 -2.03
CA ASP A 117 10.70 20.37 -1.06
C ASP A 117 9.32 20.67 -1.66
N TYR A 118 9.25 21.00 -2.97
CA TYR A 118 8.02 21.39 -3.64
C TYR A 118 6.82 20.44 -3.39
N PRO A 119 6.98 19.10 -3.39
CA PRO A 119 5.87 18.18 -3.13
C PRO A 119 5.24 18.32 -1.74
N PHE A 120 5.94 18.93 -0.78
CA PHE A 120 5.54 18.97 0.63
C PHE A 120 5.13 20.34 1.13
N LEU A 121 5.28 21.41 0.33
CA LEU A 121 5.11 22.80 0.80
C LEU A 121 3.78 23.04 1.53
N GLU A 122 2.68 22.49 1.03
CA GLU A 122 1.33 22.71 1.56
C GLU A 122 0.91 21.69 2.63
N ILE A 123 1.69 20.61 2.83
CA ILE A 123 1.30 19.50 3.73
C ILE A 123 2.32 19.24 4.85
N ARG A 124 3.50 19.87 4.80
CA ARG A 124 4.59 19.64 5.75
C ARG A 124 4.14 19.83 7.20
N ASP A 125 3.42 20.90 7.51
CA ASP A 125 2.99 21.19 8.89
C ASP A 125 2.01 20.12 9.40
N TYR A 126 1.17 19.57 8.52
CA TYR A 126 0.29 18.45 8.85
C TYR A 126 1.08 17.17 9.12
N LEU A 127 2.07 16.85 8.28
CA LEU A 127 2.93 15.69 8.46
C LEU A 127 3.73 15.78 9.77
N GLN A 128 4.40 16.92 10.00
CA GLN A 128 5.23 17.14 11.19
C GLN A 128 4.44 17.17 12.51
N GLY A 129 3.10 17.30 12.45
CA GLY A 129 2.24 17.28 13.63
C GLY A 129 2.05 15.89 14.25
N ALA A 130 2.49 14.80 13.59
CA ALA A 130 2.32 13.44 14.06
C ALA A 130 3.60 12.86 14.70
N ASP A 131 3.44 11.94 15.65
CA ASP A 131 4.56 11.25 16.30
C ASP A 131 5.28 10.31 15.31
N ILE A 132 4.51 9.65 14.45
CA ILE A 132 5.02 8.78 13.39
C ILE A 132 4.47 9.26 12.04
N VAL A 133 5.37 9.48 11.09
CA VAL A 133 5.04 9.77 9.69
C VAL A 133 5.63 8.67 8.84
N PHE A 134 4.76 7.77 8.42
CA PHE A 134 5.06 6.61 7.60
C PHE A 134 4.84 6.92 6.11
N GLY A 135 5.73 6.45 5.25
CA GLY A 135 5.53 6.43 3.80
C GLY A 135 6.06 5.17 3.12
N ASN A 136 5.47 4.80 1.98
CA ASN A 136 6.00 3.73 1.13
C ASN A 136 6.91 4.34 0.06
N LEU A 137 8.23 4.17 0.17
CA LEU A 137 9.14 4.72 -0.82
C LEU A 137 9.16 3.80 -2.05
N GLU A 138 8.55 4.25 -3.14
CA GLU A 138 8.43 3.46 -4.38
C GLU A 138 9.79 3.36 -5.10
N THR A 139 10.58 4.42 -5.02
CA THR A 139 11.77 4.58 -5.86
C THR A 139 13.07 4.39 -5.08
N PRO A 140 14.06 3.65 -5.61
CA PRO A 140 15.38 3.63 -5.03
C PRO A 140 16.04 5.01 -5.11
N ILE A 141 16.77 5.40 -4.07
CA ILE A 141 17.58 6.63 -4.03
C ILE A 141 18.99 6.25 -4.46
N THR A 142 19.36 6.60 -5.69
CA THR A 142 20.67 6.26 -6.26
C THR A 142 21.04 7.24 -7.38
N PRO A 143 22.33 7.58 -7.56
CA PRO A 143 22.77 8.31 -8.75
C PRO A 143 22.45 7.54 -10.03
N GLY A 144 22.01 8.23 -11.07
CA GLY A 144 21.73 7.59 -12.35
C GLY A 144 21.26 8.57 -13.42
N ARG A 145 20.93 8.03 -14.59
CA ARG A 145 20.35 8.82 -15.68
C ARG A 145 18.97 9.37 -15.32
N GLU A 146 18.54 10.37 -16.06
CA GLU A 146 17.15 10.82 -16.05
C GLU A 146 16.22 9.71 -16.53
N ILE A 147 15.06 9.61 -15.89
CA ILE A 147 14.00 8.68 -16.26
C ILE A 147 13.01 9.41 -17.18
N LEU A 148 12.85 8.89 -18.39
CA LEU A 148 11.99 9.49 -19.40
C LEU A 148 10.52 9.14 -19.15
N THR A 149 9.64 10.02 -19.63
CA THR A 149 8.20 9.76 -19.61
C THR A 149 7.88 8.50 -20.42
N GLY A 150 7.13 7.57 -19.82
CA GLY A 150 6.73 6.29 -20.43
C GLY A 150 7.58 5.09 -20.01
N GLU A 151 8.72 5.31 -19.35
CA GLU A 151 9.51 4.23 -18.77
C GLU A 151 8.83 3.66 -17.50
N MET A 152 9.02 2.37 -17.27
CA MET A 152 8.56 1.63 -16.08
C MET A 152 9.74 1.28 -15.14
N ILE A 153 10.80 2.09 -15.20
CA ILE A 153 11.93 2.05 -14.27
C ILE A 153 11.95 3.38 -13.54
N PHE A 154 12.01 3.37 -12.21
CA PHE A 154 11.97 4.57 -11.39
C PHE A 154 13.23 4.73 -10.54
N ARG A 155 13.50 5.98 -10.16
CA ARG A 155 14.65 6.39 -9.38
C ARG A 155 14.37 7.74 -8.75
N SER A 156 14.90 7.95 -7.55
CA SER A 156 15.01 9.25 -6.91
C SER A 156 16.47 9.69 -6.88
N ASN A 157 16.70 11.00 -7.02
CA ASN A 157 18.04 11.56 -6.92
C ASN A 157 18.53 11.56 -5.46
N PRO A 158 19.83 11.33 -5.20
CA PRO A 158 20.44 11.67 -3.92
C PRO A 158 20.07 13.09 -3.49
N GLY A 159 19.76 13.28 -2.21
CA GLY A 159 19.18 14.51 -1.66
C GLY A 159 17.65 14.42 -1.45
N THR A 160 16.97 13.47 -2.10
CA THR A 160 15.52 13.24 -1.87
C THR A 160 15.24 12.84 -0.42
N GLU A 161 16.13 12.06 0.19
CA GLU A 161 16.05 11.67 1.60
C GLU A 161 16.02 12.86 2.55
N LEU A 162 16.68 13.97 2.19
CA LEU A 162 16.70 15.18 3.00
C LEU A 162 15.33 15.85 2.98
N SER A 163 14.73 16.00 1.79
CA SER A 163 13.37 16.54 1.66
C SER A 163 12.32 15.67 2.35
N LEU A 164 12.47 14.33 2.32
CA LEU A 164 11.59 13.43 3.06
C LEU A 164 11.72 13.65 4.58
N LYS A 165 12.95 13.74 5.08
CA LYS A 165 13.22 14.00 6.50
C LYS A 165 12.70 15.36 6.93
N ASP A 166 12.93 16.40 6.13
CA ASP A 166 12.48 17.77 6.39
C ASP A 166 10.95 17.88 6.33
N ALA A 167 10.28 17.05 5.52
CA ALA A 167 8.82 16.94 5.50
C ALA A 167 8.24 16.20 6.72
N GLY A 168 9.07 15.58 7.55
CA GLY A 168 8.67 14.89 8.78
C GLY A 168 8.65 13.37 8.70
N PHE A 169 8.97 12.76 7.55
CA PHE A 169 9.02 11.30 7.42
C PHE A 169 10.09 10.70 8.33
N ASN A 170 9.67 9.81 9.23
CA ASN A 170 10.54 9.13 10.19
C ASN A 170 10.47 7.60 10.10
N LEU A 171 9.56 7.07 9.27
CA LEU A 171 9.51 5.65 8.93
C LEU A 171 9.19 5.48 7.45
N LEU A 172 10.04 4.73 6.72
CA LEU A 172 9.83 4.44 5.31
C LEU A 172 9.84 2.94 5.06
N SER A 173 8.82 2.45 4.34
CA SER A 173 8.80 1.11 3.76
C SER A 173 9.54 1.09 2.43
N LEU A 174 10.39 0.09 2.24
CA LEU A 174 10.97 -0.27 0.93
C LEU A 174 10.28 -1.51 0.33
N ALA A 175 9.17 -1.98 0.90
CA ALA A 175 8.40 -3.09 0.38
C ALA A 175 7.56 -2.61 -0.83
N ASN A 176 8.23 -2.31 -1.92
CA ASN A 176 7.64 -1.83 -3.16
C ASN A 176 8.18 -2.62 -4.36
N ASN A 177 7.37 -2.76 -5.41
CA ASN A 177 7.75 -3.49 -6.62
C ASN A 177 8.87 -2.79 -7.42
N HIS A 178 9.13 -1.51 -7.18
CA HIS A 178 10.20 -0.75 -7.82
C HIS A 178 11.50 -0.64 -7.00
N THR A 179 11.54 -1.18 -5.79
CA THR A 179 12.73 -1.16 -4.91
C THR A 179 13.99 -1.72 -5.56
N MET A 180 13.84 -2.73 -6.42
CA MET A 180 14.95 -3.38 -7.13
C MET A 180 15.30 -2.70 -8.46
N ASN A 181 14.69 -1.55 -8.78
CA ASN A 181 15.15 -0.75 -9.90
C ASN A 181 16.60 -0.33 -9.63
N PHE A 182 17.44 -0.32 -10.67
CA PHE A 182 18.89 -0.16 -10.52
C PHE A 182 19.60 -1.29 -9.72
N GLY A 183 18.91 -2.42 -9.50
CA GLY A 183 19.46 -3.64 -8.93
C GLY A 183 19.95 -3.50 -7.49
N ILE A 184 20.85 -4.40 -7.08
CA ILE A 184 21.42 -4.43 -5.73
C ILE A 184 22.10 -3.11 -5.37
N LYS A 185 22.81 -2.50 -6.33
CA LYS A 185 23.45 -1.20 -6.13
C LYS A 185 22.42 -0.11 -5.77
N GLY A 186 21.28 -0.06 -6.47
CA GLY A 186 20.21 0.89 -6.16
C GLY A 186 19.65 0.72 -4.75
N LEU A 187 19.48 -0.53 -4.30
CA LEU A 187 19.03 -0.85 -2.95
C LEU A 187 20.07 -0.49 -1.88
N GLU A 188 21.35 -0.83 -2.10
CA GLU A 188 22.45 -0.49 -1.19
C GLU A 188 22.65 1.03 -1.06
N ASP A 189 22.58 1.75 -2.18
CA ASP A 189 22.61 3.22 -2.20
C ASP A 189 21.41 3.76 -1.39
N THR A 190 20.21 3.22 -1.58
CA THR A 190 19.01 3.63 -0.83
C THR A 190 19.20 3.45 0.67
N PHE A 191 19.69 2.28 1.12
CA PHE A 191 20.01 2.05 2.53
C PHE A 191 21.09 2.98 3.07
N LYS A 192 22.02 3.44 2.23
CA LYS A 192 23.05 4.40 2.65
C LYS A 192 22.47 5.80 2.84
N TYR A 193 21.54 6.24 1.99
CA TYR A 193 20.92 7.56 2.08
C TYR A 193 19.90 7.65 3.22
N LEU A 194 19.16 6.58 3.51
CA LEU A 194 18.10 6.58 4.54
C LEU A 194 18.60 6.38 5.98
N LYS A 195 19.88 6.63 6.28
CA LYS A 195 20.45 6.46 7.64
C LYS A 195 20.26 7.67 8.55
#